data_AF-A0A6G3SXZ9-F1
#
_entry.id   AF-A0A6G3SXZ9-F1
#
_cell.length_a   1.000
_cell.length_b   1.000
_cell.length_c   1.000
_cell.angle_alpha   90.00
_cell.angle_beta   90.00
_cell.angle_gamma   90.00
#
_symmetry.space_group_name_H-M   'P 1'
#
loop_
_entity.id
_entity.type
_entity.pdbx_description
1 polymer ?
#
loop_
_entity_poly.entity_id
_entity_poly.type
_entity_poly.pdbx_seq_one_letter_code
_entity_poly.pdbx_strand_id
1 'polypeptide(L)' 'GGADDDGGGSGLAGLRVRLGALGGSLSAGAVGDDLFRVTATVPLTARPDTDGRLAPSPEPSAAPSVLPEER' A
#
# COMPACT_ATOMS: atom_id res chain seq x y z
N GLY A 1 24.71 -16.55 -27.05
CA GLY A 1 25.82 -15.73 -26.52
C GLY A 1 25.57 -14.30 -26.93
N GLY A 2 25.71 -13.37 -25.99
CA GLY A 2 25.53 -11.91 -26.14
C GLY A 2 24.05 -11.50 -26.15
N ALA A 3 23.48 -10.89 -25.11
CA ALA A 3 23.71 -9.55 -24.55
C ALA A 3 22.70 -8.56 -25.14
N ASP A 4 21.55 -8.44 -24.46
CA ASP A 4 20.71 -7.24 -24.45
C ASP A 4 20.73 -6.67 -23.03
N ASP A 5 21.94 -6.41 -22.55
CA ASP A 5 22.23 -5.54 -21.41
C ASP A 5 22.12 -4.08 -21.86
N ASP A 6 20.92 -3.52 -22.11
CA ASP A 6 20.84 -2.06 -22.43
C ASP A 6 19.52 -1.38 -22.05
N GLY A 7 18.78 -1.93 -21.09
CA GLY A 7 17.56 -1.29 -20.60
C GLY A 7 16.95 -1.94 -19.39
N GLY A 8 17.75 -2.59 -18.54
CA GLY A 8 17.30 -3.19 -17.30
C GLY A 8 16.65 -2.12 -16.42
N GLY A 9 15.33 -1.99 -16.53
CA GLY A 9 14.60 -0.87 -15.97
C GLY A 9 14.98 -0.64 -14.50
N SER A 10 15.34 0.59 -14.17
CA SER A 10 15.71 1.00 -12.82
C SER A 10 14.60 0.78 -11.78
N GLY A 11 13.38 0.46 -12.23
CA GLY A 11 12.21 0.18 -11.41
C GLY A 11 12.45 -0.92 -10.37
N LEU A 12 12.85 -2.13 -10.79
CA LEU A 12 13.03 -3.26 -9.86
C LEU A 12 14.27 -3.08 -8.98
N ALA A 13 15.36 -2.54 -9.53
CA ALA A 13 16.57 -2.22 -8.77
C ALA A 13 16.27 -1.18 -7.68
N GLY A 14 15.58 -0.09 -8.03
CA GLY A 14 15.16 0.94 -7.09
C GLY A 14 14.15 0.43 -6.07
N LEU A 15 13.22 -0.45 -6.46
CA LEU A 15 12.29 -1.09 -5.52
C LEU A 15 13.03 -2.00 -4.52
N ARG A 16 14.05 -2.74 -4.97
CA ARG A 16 14.88 -3.58 -4.10
C ARG A 16 15.60 -2.77 -3.03
N VAL A 17 16.16 -1.61 -3.41
CA VAL A 17 16.80 -0.68 -2.46
C VAL A 17 15.81 -0.20 -1.41
N ARG A 18 14.60 0.23 -1.84
CA ARG A 18 13.56 0.69 -0.91
C ARG A 18 13.09 -0.41 0.04
N LEU A 19 12.90 -1.63 -0.45
CA LEU A 19 12.53 -2.76 0.41
C LEU A 19 13.64 -3.13 1.37
N GLY A 20 14.91 -3.10 0.93
CA GLY A 20 16.06 -3.33 1.80
C GLY A 20 16.16 -2.31 2.93
N ALA A 21 15.84 -1.05 2.67
CA ALA A 21 15.77 -0.01 3.71
C ALA A 21 14.71 -0.30 4.79
N LEU A 22 13.65 -1.05 4.45
CA LEU A 22 12.62 -1.53 5.38
C LEU A 22 12.95 -2.91 6.00
N GLY A 23 14.14 -3.47 5.74
CA GLY A 23 14.50 -4.83 6.14
C GLY A 23 13.74 -5.92 5.38
N GLY A 24 13.09 -5.56 4.27
CA GLY A 24 12.37 -6.47 3.38
C GLY A 24 13.22 -6.97 2.21
N SER A 25 12.60 -7.78 1.37
CA SER A 25 13.24 -8.40 0.22
C SER A 25 12.34 -8.40 -1.02
N LEU A 26 12.96 -8.40 -2.20
CA LEU A 26 12.29 -8.50 -3.50
C LEU A 26 12.89 -9.64 -4.32
N SER A 27 12.04 -10.54 -4.80
CA SER A 27 12.37 -11.55 -5.81
C SER A 27 11.62 -11.23 -7.10
N ALA A 28 12.32 -11.29 -8.23
CA ALA A 28 11.75 -11.03 -9.54
C ALA A 28 12.38 -12.02 -10.53
N GLY A 29 11.55 -12.72 -11.29
CA GLY A 29 12.03 -13.71 -12.24
C GLY A 29 10.92 -14.30 -13.10
N ALA A 30 11.31 -14.95 -14.19
CA ALA A 30 10.38 -15.70 -15.03
C ALA A 30 9.81 -16.92 -14.29
N VAL A 31 8.54 -17.21 -14.51
CA VAL A 31 7.85 -18.39 -13.98
C VAL A 31 7.11 -19.06 -15.14
N GLY A 32 7.67 -20.15 -15.65
CA GLY A 32 7.18 -20.76 -16.89
C GLY A 32 7.63 -19.99 -18.13
N ASP A 33 6.96 -20.23 -19.25
CA ASP A 33 7.45 -19.81 -20.56
C ASP A 33 7.23 -18.33 -20.86
N ASP A 34 6.15 -17.72 -20.35
CA ASP A 34 5.75 -16.34 -20.73
C ASP A 34 5.33 -15.46 -19.54
N LEU A 35 5.47 -15.92 -18.30
CA LEU A 35 5.08 -15.15 -17.12
C LEU A 35 6.30 -14.65 -16.36
N PHE A 36 6.18 -13.43 -15.84
CA PHE A 36 7.13 -12.85 -14.91
C PHE A 36 6.47 -12.65 -13.56
N ARG A 37 7.08 -13.18 -12.52
CA ARG A 37 6.59 -13.05 -11.14
C ARG A 37 7.49 -12.11 -10.37
N VAL A 38 6.86 -11.17 -9.68
CA VAL A 38 7.49 -10.33 -8.67
C VAL A 38 6.89 -10.68 -7.32
N THR A 39 7.73 -10.89 -6.32
CA THR A 39 7.32 -11.17 -4.94
C THR A 39 8.10 -10.29 -4.00
N ALA A 40 7.38 -9.45 -3.24
CA ALA A 40 7.93 -8.58 -2.22
C ALA A 40 7.55 -9.12 -0.83
N THR A 41 8.51 -9.08 0.08
CA THR A 41 8.31 -9.42 1.50
C THR A 41 8.74 -8.23 2.33
N VAL A 42 7.86 -7.79 3.23
CA VAL A 42 8.12 -6.67 4.13
C VAL A 42 7.89 -7.15 5.56
N PRO A 43 8.83 -6.91 6.48
CA PRO A 43 8.63 -7.21 7.90
C PRO A 43 7.41 -6.45 8.43
N LEU A 44 6.49 -7.18 9.05
CA LEU A 44 5.39 -6.59 9.79
C LEU A 44 5.93 -6.07 11.13
N THR A 45 6.19 -4.78 11.25
CA THR A 45 6.41 -4.13 12.54
C THR A 45 5.05 -4.00 13.22
N ALA A 46 4.74 -4.91 14.16
CA ALA A 46 3.46 -4.88 14.88
C ALA A 46 3.21 -3.51 15.55
N ARG A 47 1.97 -3.03 15.68
CA ARG A 47 0.69 -3.75 15.62
C ARG A 47 -0.28 -3.03 14.67
N PRO A 48 -1.01 -3.74 13.80
CA PRO A 48 -2.18 -3.14 13.17
C PRO A 48 -3.13 -2.68 14.28
N ASP A 49 -3.41 -1.38 14.32
CA ASP A 49 -4.55 -0.84 15.05
C ASP A 49 -5.80 -1.39 14.36
N THR A 50 -6.13 -2.65 14.64
CA THR A 50 -7.43 -3.24 14.33
C THR A 50 -8.47 -2.71 15.31
N ASP A 51 -8.47 -1.41 15.51
CA ASP A 51 -9.68 -0.63 15.59
C ASP A 51 -9.70 0.14 14.26
N GLY A 52 -9.97 -0.47 13.12
CA GLY A 52 -11.25 -1.12 12.89
C GLY A 52 -12.47 -0.20 13.11
N ARG A 53 -12.30 0.98 13.72
CA ARG A 53 -13.29 2.02 13.78
C ARG A 53 -13.05 2.89 12.55
N LEU A 54 -13.73 2.54 11.45
CA LEU A 54 -14.44 3.57 10.72
C LEU A 54 -15.09 4.43 11.82
N ALA A 55 -14.51 5.58 12.14
CA ALA A 55 -15.14 6.53 13.04
C ALA A 55 -16.60 6.59 12.57
N PRO A 56 -17.61 6.31 13.43
CA PRO A 56 -18.98 6.50 13.01
C PRO A 56 -19.02 7.91 12.42
N SER A 57 -19.52 8.02 11.19
CA SER A 57 -19.72 9.32 10.55
C SER A 57 -20.24 10.26 11.63
N PRO A 58 -19.63 11.44 11.87
CA PRO A 58 -20.16 12.35 12.87
C PRO A 58 -21.64 12.47 12.58
N GLU A 59 -22.47 12.03 13.53
CA GLU A 59 -23.91 12.11 13.38
C GLU A 59 -24.20 13.55 12.99
N PRO A 60 -25.01 13.81 11.94
CA PRO A 60 -25.28 15.17 11.51
C PRO A 60 -25.72 15.93 12.76
N SER A 61 -24.83 16.82 13.20
CA SER A 61 -24.97 17.67 14.37
C SER A 61 -26.41 18.12 14.40
N ALA A 62 -27.12 17.70 15.45
CA ALA A 62 -28.50 18.04 15.74
C ALA A 62 -28.81 19.40 15.11
N ALA A 63 -29.64 19.40 14.07
CA ALA A 63 -30.23 20.66 13.63
C ALA A 63 -30.84 21.27 14.90
N PRO A 64 -30.48 22.50 15.30
CA PRO A 64 -31.17 23.12 16.42
C PRO A 64 -32.64 23.15 16.02
N SER A 65 -33.51 22.54 16.84
CA SER A 65 -34.94 22.79 16.77
C SER A 65 -35.12 24.29 16.91
N VAL A 66 -35.24 24.98 15.78
CA VAL A 66 -35.81 26.31 15.73
C VAL A 66 -37.30 26.11 15.96
N LEU A 67 -37.68 26.20 17.23
CA LEU A 67 -39.04 26.51 17.65
C LEU A 67 -39.36 27.92 17.11
N PRO A 68 -40.37 28.12 16.26
CA PRO A 68 -40.99 29.41 16.14
C PRO A 68 -41.90 29.57 17.37
N GLU A 69 -41.32 30.05 18.47
CA GLU A 69 -42.07 30.90 19.39
C GLU A 69 -42.28 32.21 18.65
N GLU A 70 -43.41 32.39 17.97
CA GLU A 70 -43.96 33.72 17.71
C GLU A 70 -45.50 33.63 17.54
N ARG A 71 -46.17 34.01 18.63
CA ARG A 71 -47.52 34.61 18.79
C ARG A 71 -48.80 33.77 18.74
#